data_AF-A0A961X4K2-F1
#
_entry.id   AF-A0A961X4K2-F1
#
_cell.length_a   1.000
_cell.length_b   1.000
_cell.length_c   1.000
_cell.angle_alpha   90.00
_cell.angle_beta   90.00
_cell.angle_gamma   90.00
#
_symmetry.space_group_name_H-M   'P 1'
#
loop_
_entity.id
_entity.type
_entity.pdbx_description
1 polymer ?
#
loop_
_entity_poly.entity_id
_entity_poly.type
_entity_poly.pdbx_seq_one_letter_code
_entity_poly.pdbx_strand_id
1 'polypeptide(L)'
;GWIDSLGIIQVGPQSAGSDPGPACYGQGGDEPTTSDANLVLGYLNPDGLLGGKLPLDQDKAKKAIKKIADPMGISVEQAAYGMYTIVNNNMVNGIRRVSVERGYDPRDFVLVGAGGATAAHITALAREMGIDTIILPKLASGLCAFGQIISDVKYNYMATSPARLDNDAAYKRIDKMFKEIEKQGIAHLKSDGFKPGQIEVKRSMEMRYVGQVHECTVDIGTFDITPKTIDKVKEAFHKRHEELYTYSERHNAVEVVNIESTLYGLIDKPKAPKLAKGAPLPKALKGHRKAIF
;
A
#
# COMPACT_ATOMS: atom_id res chain seq x y z
N GLY A 1 -19.36 6.30 14.45
CA GLY A 1 -20.60 5.65 14.03
C GLY A 1 -21.71 6.61 14.32
N TRP A 2 -22.65 6.78 13.41
CA TRP A 2 -23.75 7.74 13.59
C TRP A 2 -24.96 7.26 12.77
N ILE A 3 -26.13 7.81 13.06
CA ILE A 3 -27.35 7.57 12.28
C ILE A 3 -27.59 8.82 11.45
N ASP A 4 -27.72 8.66 10.14
CA ASP A 4 -28.00 9.78 9.24
C ASP A 4 -29.46 10.24 9.28
N SER A 5 -29.77 11.31 8.54
CA SER A 5 -31.13 11.87 8.49
C SER A 5 -32.18 10.90 7.92
N LEU A 6 -31.75 9.80 7.27
CA LEU A 6 -32.62 8.76 6.73
C LEU A 6 -32.75 7.56 7.66
N GLY A 7 -32.13 7.60 8.85
CA GLY A 7 -32.17 6.50 9.80
C GLY A 7 -31.17 5.37 9.50
N ILE A 8 -30.19 5.61 8.63
CA ILE A 8 -29.19 4.61 8.22
C ILE A 8 -27.93 4.76 9.08
N ILE A 9 -27.40 3.63 9.56
CA ILE A 9 -26.12 3.62 10.28
C ILE A 9 -24.98 3.92 9.31
N GLN A 10 -24.12 4.85 9.70
CA GLN A 10 -22.90 5.21 8.99
C GLN A 10 -21.68 4.97 9.89
N VAL A 11 -20.58 4.48 9.30
CA VAL A 11 -19.28 4.33 9.97
C VAL A 11 -18.19 4.93 9.11
N GLY A 12 -17.61 6.03 9.60
CA GLY A 12 -16.79 6.93 8.78
C GLY A 12 -17.65 7.90 7.96
N PRO A 13 -17.03 8.75 7.13
CA PRO A 13 -15.57 8.93 6.99
C PRO A 13 -14.93 9.68 8.16
N GLN A 14 -15.71 10.25 9.08
CA GLN A 14 -15.16 10.93 10.25
C GLN A 14 -14.41 9.96 11.16
N SER A 15 -13.33 10.43 11.78
CA SER A 15 -12.51 9.67 12.72
C SER A 15 -12.47 10.38 14.06
N ALA A 16 -12.51 9.59 15.15
CA ALA A 16 -12.30 10.09 16.50
C ALA A 16 -10.82 10.37 16.83
N GLY A 17 -9.90 10.02 15.91
CA GLY A 17 -8.45 10.14 16.13
C GLY A 17 -7.98 9.32 17.33
N SER A 18 -6.91 9.78 17.96
CA SER A 18 -6.42 9.26 19.25
C SER A 18 -6.79 10.15 20.43
N ASP A 19 -7.21 11.39 20.18
CA ASP A 19 -7.63 12.38 21.19
C ASP A 19 -8.85 13.15 20.62
N PRO A 20 -10.04 13.03 21.22
CA PRO A 20 -10.33 12.30 22.46
C PRO A 20 -10.40 10.77 22.28
N GLY A 21 -10.36 10.30 21.03
CA GLY A 21 -10.28 8.87 20.67
C GLY A 21 -11.58 8.08 20.90
N PRO A 22 -11.52 6.74 20.77
CA PRO A 22 -12.59 5.83 21.14
C PRO A 22 -13.09 6.02 22.58
N ALA A 23 -14.39 5.84 22.80
CA ALA A 23 -14.96 5.93 24.15
C ALA A 23 -14.33 4.91 25.11
N CYS A 24 -14.00 3.73 24.60
CA CYS A 24 -13.33 2.68 25.34
C CYS A 24 -11.92 3.03 25.82
N TYR A 25 -11.28 4.08 25.29
CA TYR A 25 -9.97 4.53 25.79
C TYR A 25 -10.10 5.38 27.06
N GLY A 26 -11.31 5.86 27.37
CA GLY A 26 -11.57 6.63 28.58
C GLY A 26 -10.95 8.03 28.60
N GLN A 27 -10.53 8.56 27.45
CA GLN A 27 -9.82 9.85 27.29
C GLN A 27 -10.74 11.03 26.93
N GLY A 28 -12.05 10.89 27.18
CA GLY A 28 -13.05 11.93 26.92
C GLY A 28 -13.89 11.69 25.67
N GLY A 29 -13.57 10.68 24.86
CA GLY A 29 -14.38 10.27 23.73
C GLY A 29 -15.71 9.69 24.18
N ASP A 30 -16.79 10.04 23.50
CA ASP A 30 -18.14 9.57 23.83
C ASP A 30 -18.97 9.14 22.59
N GLU A 31 -18.45 9.36 21.39
CA GLU A 31 -19.03 8.90 20.14
C GLU A 31 -18.64 7.44 19.83
N PRO A 32 -19.55 6.61 19.32
CA PRO A 32 -19.25 5.20 19.08
C PRO A 32 -18.26 5.03 17.91
N THR A 33 -17.19 4.29 18.13
CA THR A 33 -16.14 4.05 17.13
C THR A 33 -16.03 2.58 16.73
N THR A 34 -15.23 2.29 15.69
CA THR A 34 -14.87 0.92 15.31
C THR A 34 -14.17 0.18 16.44
N SER A 35 -13.32 0.86 17.23
CA SER A 35 -12.66 0.25 18.39
C SER A 35 -13.65 -0.10 19.50
N ASP A 36 -14.67 0.73 19.73
CA ASP A 36 -15.75 0.42 20.67
C ASP A 36 -16.52 -0.83 20.24
N ALA A 37 -16.90 -0.90 18.97
CA ALA A 37 -17.59 -2.07 18.41
C ALA A 37 -16.73 -3.34 18.53
N ASN A 38 -15.44 -3.27 18.16
CA ASN A 38 -14.51 -4.38 18.26
C ASN A 38 -14.29 -4.83 19.72
N LEU A 39 -14.36 -3.93 20.70
CA LEU A 39 -14.29 -4.29 22.11
C LEU A 39 -15.59 -4.98 22.58
N VAL A 40 -16.75 -4.46 22.21
CA VAL A 40 -18.06 -5.06 22.55
C VAL A 40 -18.21 -6.45 21.95
N LEU A 41 -17.81 -6.65 20.69
CA LEU A 41 -17.83 -7.96 20.02
C LEU A 41 -16.77 -8.94 20.57
N GLY A 42 -15.88 -8.49 21.46
CA GLY A 42 -14.85 -9.31 22.08
C GLY A 42 -13.62 -9.56 21.20
N TYR A 43 -13.42 -8.79 20.12
CA TYR A 43 -12.25 -8.90 19.24
C TYR A 43 -11.00 -8.26 19.86
N LEU A 44 -11.18 -7.17 20.62
CA LEU A 44 -10.08 -6.57 21.40
C LEU A 44 -9.94 -7.24 22.77
N ASN A 45 -8.71 -7.25 23.30
CA ASN A 45 -8.46 -7.75 24.65
C ASN A 45 -8.98 -6.75 25.70
N PRO A 46 -9.90 -7.12 26.61
CA PRO A 46 -10.41 -6.23 27.63
C PRO A 46 -9.35 -5.78 28.65
N ASP A 47 -8.29 -6.58 28.85
CA ASP A 47 -7.18 -6.21 29.74
C ASP A 47 -6.39 -4.99 29.25
N GLY A 48 -6.66 -4.54 28.01
CA GLY A 48 -6.09 -3.33 27.44
C GLY A 48 -5.30 -3.56 26.16
N LEU A 49 -4.95 -2.45 25.52
CA LEU A 49 -4.01 -2.40 24.39
C LEU A 49 -2.59 -2.15 24.88
N LEU A 50 -1.62 -2.30 23.97
CA LEU A 50 -0.19 -2.04 24.23
C LEU A 50 0.38 -2.83 25.43
N GLY A 51 -0.06 -4.08 25.58
CA GLY A 51 0.33 -4.94 26.70
C GLY A 51 -0.26 -4.52 28.04
N GLY A 52 -1.46 -3.93 28.04
CA GLY A 52 -2.18 -3.47 29.24
C GLY A 52 -1.85 -2.03 29.65
N LYS A 53 -0.97 -1.33 28.93
CA LYS A 53 -0.64 0.08 29.22
C LYS A 53 -1.78 1.04 28.91
N LEU A 54 -2.65 0.67 27.96
CA LEU A 54 -3.87 1.39 27.68
C LEU A 54 -5.06 0.52 28.09
N PRO A 55 -5.57 0.67 29.33
CA PRO A 55 -6.74 -0.08 29.77
C PRO A 55 -7.95 0.29 28.91
N LEU A 56 -8.83 -0.67 28.67
CA LEU A 56 -10.05 -0.45 27.90
C LEU A 56 -11.27 -0.54 28.80
N ASP A 57 -12.21 0.38 28.60
CA ASP A 57 -13.47 0.47 29.34
C ASP A 57 -14.63 -0.06 28.49
N GLN A 58 -15.06 -1.28 28.78
CA GLN A 58 -16.14 -1.93 28.05
C GLN A 58 -17.50 -1.25 28.29
N ASP A 59 -17.72 -0.68 29.46
CA ASP A 59 -19.00 -0.03 29.78
C ASP A 59 -19.12 1.31 29.06
N LYS A 60 -18.03 2.06 28.91
CA LYS A 60 -17.99 3.25 28.06
C LYS A 60 -18.22 2.90 26.59
N ALA A 61 -17.62 1.81 26.09
CA ALA A 61 -17.87 1.33 24.73
C ALA A 61 -19.36 1.03 24.51
N LYS A 62 -19.97 0.26 25.42
CA LYS A 62 -21.41 -0.06 25.37
C LYS A 62 -22.28 1.20 25.44
N LYS A 63 -21.96 2.13 26.35
CA LYS A 63 -22.68 3.40 26.50
C LYS A 63 -22.62 4.25 25.23
N ALA A 64 -21.47 4.32 24.56
CA ALA A 64 -21.35 5.03 23.29
C ALA A 64 -22.19 4.36 22.20
N ILE A 65 -22.14 3.02 22.08
CA ILE A 65 -22.89 2.28 21.06
C ILE A 65 -24.41 2.34 21.28
N LYS A 66 -24.89 2.56 22.51
CA LYS A 66 -26.32 2.83 22.77
C LYS A 66 -26.87 4.04 22.00
N LYS A 67 -26.03 5.02 21.64
CA LYS A 67 -26.42 6.13 20.75
C LYS A 67 -26.89 5.65 19.37
N ILE A 68 -26.50 4.44 18.96
CA ILE A 68 -26.98 3.78 17.73
C ILE A 68 -28.04 2.73 18.07
N ALA A 69 -27.84 1.94 19.12
CA ALA A 69 -28.72 0.82 19.45
C ALA A 69 -30.13 1.28 19.87
N ASP A 70 -30.22 2.31 20.74
CA ASP A 70 -31.49 2.77 21.32
C ASP A 70 -32.42 3.38 20.26
N PRO A 71 -31.98 4.28 19.35
CA PRO A 71 -32.84 4.81 18.29
C PRO A 71 -33.34 3.75 17.31
N MET A 72 -32.61 2.63 17.16
CA MET A 72 -32.96 1.54 16.27
C MET A 72 -33.78 0.44 16.96
N GLY A 73 -33.92 0.46 18.28
CA GLY A 73 -34.63 -0.57 19.03
C GLY A 73 -33.94 -1.95 19.01
N ILE A 74 -32.61 -1.98 18.89
CA ILE A 74 -31.81 -3.22 18.85
C ILE A 74 -30.87 -3.33 20.05
N SER A 75 -30.30 -4.51 20.28
CA SER A 75 -29.27 -4.69 21.31
C SER A 75 -27.97 -3.97 20.95
N VAL A 76 -27.16 -3.66 21.98
CA VAL A 76 -25.83 -3.05 21.80
C VAL A 76 -24.92 -3.96 20.98
N GLU A 77 -25.02 -5.27 21.17
CA GLU A 77 -24.29 -6.29 20.43
C GLU A 77 -24.69 -6.31 18.94
N GLN A 78 -25.99 -6.22 18.63
CA GLN A 78 -26.47 -6.11 17.25
C GLN A 78 -25.99 -4.82 16.58
N ALA A 79 -26.05 -3.69 17.29
CA ALA A 79 -25.54 -2.41 16.79
C ALA A 79 -24.03 -2.48 16.53
N ALA A 80 -23.25 -3.06 17.46
CA ALA A 80 -21.81 -3.26 17.30
C ALA A 80 -21.48 -4.15 16.09
N TYR A 81 -22.23 -5.24 15.90
CA TYR A 81 -22.06 -6.12 14.75
C TYR A 81 -22.44 -5.43 13.43
N GLY A 82 -23.49 -4.60 13.43
CA GLY A 82 -23.85 -3.75 12.30
C GLY A 82 -22.74 -2.76 11.95
N MET A 83 -22.17 -2.07 12.95
CA MET A 83 -21.02 -1.19 12.75
C MET A 83 -19.81 -1.92 12.17
N TYR A 84 -19.48 -3.12 12.68
CA TYR A 84 -18.40 -3.96 12.18
C TYR A 84 -18.61 -4.36 10.72
N THR A 85 -19.85 -4.73 10.37
CA THR A 85 -20.23 -5.10 9.01
C THR A 85 -20.08 -3.92 8.05
N ILE A 86 -20.60 -2.75 8.44
CA ILE A 86 -20.54 -1.53 7.61
C ILE A 86 -19.10 -1.08 7.39
N VAL A 87 -18.27 -1.05 8.43
CA VAL A 87 -16.87 -0.61 8.28
C VAL A 87 -16.08 -1.58 7.39
N ASN A 88 -16.34 -2.89 7.50
CA ASN A 88 -15.71 -3.88 6.63
C ASN A 88 -16.14 -3.71 5.18
N ASN A 89 -17.44 -3.51 4.92
CA ASN A 89 -17.94 -3.25 3.56
C ASN A 89 -17.33 -1.97 2.96
N ASN A 90 -17.18 -0.91 3.76
CA ASN A 90 -16.52 0.31 3.34
C ASN A 90 -15.04 0.06 2.99
N MET A 91 -14.32 -0.72 3.80
CA MET A 91 -12.93 -1.12 3.51
C MET A 91 -12.83 -1.97 2.25
N VAL A 92 -13.72 -2.95 2.06
CA VAL A 92 -13.77 -3.78 0.83
C VAL A 92 -14.00 -2.91 -0.40
N ASN A 93 -14.94 -1.96 -0.35
CA ASN A 93 -15.19 -1.04 -1.45
C ASN A 93 -13.94 -0.19 -1.76
N GLY A 94 -13.23 0.25 -0.72
CA GLY A 94 -11.94 0.92 -0.87
C GLY A 94 -10.89 0.07 -1.59
N ILE A 95 -10.80 -1.22 -1.25
CA ILE A 95 -9.87 -2.14 -1.92
C ILE A 95 -10.31 -2.41 -3.37
N ARG A 96 -11.60 -2.65 -3.63
CA ARG A 96 -12.15 -2.87 -4.99
C ARG A 96 -11.83 -1.71 -5.93
N ARG A 97 -11.88 -0.48 -5.43
CA ARG A 97 -11.53 0.72 -6.20
C ARG A 97 -10.08 0.73 -6.70
N VAL A 98 -9.15 0.17 -5.91
CA VAL A 98 -7.73 0.15 -6.28
C VAL A 98 -7.29 -1.17 -6.95
N SER A 99 -8.15 -2.19 -6.98
CA SER A 99 -7.90 -3.48 -7.63
C SER A 99 -8.83 -3.72 -8.83
N VAL A 100 -10.10 -4.04 -8.60
CA VAL A 100 -11.09 -4.45 -9.62
C VAL A 100 -11.27 -3.37 -10.68
N GLU A 101 -11.38 -2.09 -10.28
CA GLU A 101 -11.52 -0.98 -11.23
C GLU A 101 -10.27 -0.78 -12.12
N ARG A 102 -9.13 -1.37 -11.74
CA ARG A 102 -7.90 -1.42 -12.54
C ARG A 102 -7.74 -2.73 -13.32
N GLY A 103 -8.76 -3.58 -13.35
CA GLY A 103 -8.78 -4.85 -14.07
C GLY A 103 -8.15 -6.04 -13.33
N TYR A 104 -7.84 -5.90 -12.04
CA TYR A 104 -7.28 -6.98 -11.23
C TYR A 104 -8.38 -7.81 -10.56
N ASP A 105 -8.32 -9.13 -10.70
CA ASP A 105 -9.14 -10.05 -9.91
C ASP A 105 -8.49 -10.25 -8.52
N PRO A 106 -9.14 -9.83 -7.41
CA PRO A 106 -8.57 -9.97 -6.08
C PRO A 106 -8.25 -11.41 -5.67
N ARG A 107 -8.93 -12.40 -6.26
CA ARG A 107 -8.73 -13.82 -5.95
C ARG A 107 -7.34 -14.33 -6.34
N ASP A 108 -6.67 -13.64 -7.26
CA ASP A 108 -5.31 -13.96 -7.69
C ASP A 108 -4.24 -13.38 -6.74
N PHE A 109 -4.64 -12.73 -5.64
CA PHE A 109 -3.75 -12.01 -4.73
C PHE A 109 -3.80 -12.54 -3.30
N VAL A 110 -2.73 -12.25 -2.57
CA VAL A 110 -2.64 -12.41 -1.12
C VAL A 110 -3.00 -11.09 -0.44
N LEU A 111 -3.81 -11.13 0.61
CA LEU A 111 -4.10 -9.95 1.43
C LEU A 111 -3.05 -9.80 2.54
N VAL A 112 -2.23 -8.74 2.47
CA VAL A 112 -1.18 -8.46 3.46
C VAL A 112 -1.66 -7.44 4.49
N GLY A 113 -1.62 -7.80 5.77
CA GLY A 113 -2.05 -6.93 6.86
C GLY A 113 -1.00 -5.92 7.32
N ALA A 114 -1.36 -4.64 7.36
CA ALA A 114 -0.53 -3.56 7.89
C ALA A 114 -1.35 -2.68 8.85
N GLY A 115 -0.76 -2.21 9.94
CA GLY A 115 -1.44 -1.43 10.97
C GLY A 115 -2.05 -2.28 12.09
N GLY A 116 -2.27 -1.65 13.25
CA GLY A 116 -2.66 -2.35 14.48
C GLY A 116 -4.10 -2.88 14.50
N ALA A 117 -5.03 -2.20 13.82
CA ALA A 117 -6.44 -2.62 13.76
C ALA A 117 -6.68 -3.80 12.80
N THR A 118 -5.73 -4.07 11.90
CA THR A 118 -5.95 -4.92 10.74
C THR A 118 -6.30 -6.36 11.12
N ALA A 119 -5.71 -6.90 12.18
CA ALA A 119 -6.01 -8.25 12.64
C ALA A 119 -7.49 -8.45 13.06
N ALA A 120 -8.21 -7.38 13.44
CA ALA A 120 -9.62 -7.46 13.80
C ALA A 120 -10.56 -7.56 12.57
N HIS A 121 -10.07 -7.19 11.38
CA HIS A 121 -10.91 -7.04 10.18
C HIS A 121 -10.45 -7.92 9.01
N ILE A 122 -9.16 -8.26 8.92
CA ILE A 122 -8.56 -8.84 7.71
C ILE A 122 -9.21 -10.13 7.23
N THR A 123 -9.71 -10.97 8.12
CA THR A 123 -10.40 -12.22 7.74
C THR A 123 -11.77 -11.97 7.13
N ALA A 124 -12.51 -10.97 7.63
CA ALA A 124 -13.77 -10.55 7.03
C ALA A 124 -13.55 -9.90 5.66
N LEU A 125 -12.51 -9.06 5.54
CA LEU A 125 -12.13 -8.44 4.27
C LEU A 125 -11.75 -9.50 3.22
N ALA A 126 -10.89 -10.45 3.58
CA ALA A 126 -10.47 -11.51 2.67
C ALA A 126 -11.65 -12.35 2.18
N ARG A 127 -12.56 -12.73 3.09
CA ARG A 127 -13.77 -13.49 2.76
C ARG A 127 -14.66 -12.76 1.76
N GLU A 128 -14.93 -11.47 1.99
CA GLU A 128 -15.79 -10.67 1.11
C GLU A 128 -15.16 -10.40 -0.26
N MET A 129 -13.83 -10.44 -0.33
CA MET A 129 -13.07 -10.29 -1.57
C MET A 129 -12.79 -11.61 -2.29
N GLY A 130 -13.13 -12.77 -1.69
CA GLY A 130 -12.79 -14.08 -2.23
C GLY A 130 -11.28 -14.43 -2.15
N ILE A 131 -10.52 -13.73 -1.31
CA ILE A 131 -9.10 -13.98 -1.10
C ILE A 131 -8.92 -15.16 -0.14
N ASP A 132 -8.19 -16.19 -0.57
CA ASP A 132 -7.97 -17.41 0.22
C ASP A 132 -6.75 -17.34 1.14
N THR A 133 -5.85 -16.39 0.89
CA THR A 133 -4.55 -16.33 1.55
C THR A 133 -4.31 -14.95 2.18
N ILE A 134 -4.02 -14.96 3.48
CA ILE A 134 -3.68 -13.77 4.26
C ILE A 134 -2.24 -13.89 4.77
N ILE A 135 -1.47 -12.82 4.65
CA ILE A 135 -0.19 -12.67 5.35
C ILE A 135 -0.34 -11.59 6.40
N LEU A 136 -0.16 -11.95 7.67
CA LEU A 136 -0.06 -11.00 8.78
C LEU A 136 1.38 -10.97 9.30
N PRO A 137 2.20 -9.98 8.89
CA PRO A 137 3.56 -9.86 9.37
C PRO A 137 3.60 -9.63 10.89
N LYS A 138 4.62 -10.17 11.58
CA LYS A 138 4.82 -9.88 13.02
C LYS A 138 4.99 -8.38 13.30
N LEU A 139 5.48 -7.64 12.32
CA LEU A 139 5.66 -6.20 12.36
C LEU A 139 4.47 -5.43 11.79
N ALA A 140 3.29 -6.06 11.60
CA ALA A 140 2.13 -5.42 10.97
C ALA A 140 1.84 -4.02 11.53
N SER A 141 1.79 -3.87 12.86
CA SER A 141 1.53 -2.58 13.52
C SER A 141 2.59 -1.49 13.24
N GLY A 142 3.81 -1.88 12.89
CA GLY A 142 4.93 -0.98 12.57
C GLY A 142 5.44 -1.14 11.14
N LEU A 143 4.63 -1.67 10.23
CA LEU A 143 5.10 -2.10 8.90
C LEU A 143 5.64 -0.92 8.09
N CYS A 144 5.03 0.27 8.21
CA CYS A 144 5.50 1.49 7.55
C CYS A 144 6.90 1.91 8.03
N ALA A 145 7.11 1.90 9.36
CA ALA A 145 8.42 2.22 9.95
C ALA A 145 9.47 1.17 9.54
N PHE A 146 9.10 -0.12 9.52
CA PHE A 146 9.96 -1.17 9.01
C PHE A 146 10.30 -0.97 7.52
N GLY A 147 9.31 -0.61 6.69
CA GLY A 147 9.49 -0.26 5.29
C GLY A 147 10.50 0.87 5.10
N GLN A 148 10.42 1.92 5.92
CA GLN A 148 11.36 3.04 5.91
C GLN A 148 12.79 2.57 6.24
N ILE A 149 12.97 1.68 7.21
CA ILE A 149 14.29 1.16 7.61
C ILE A 149 14.95 0.33 6.50
N ILE A 150 14.17 -0.40 5.70
CA ILE A 150 14.69 -1.30 4.66
C ILE A 150 14.72 -0.69 3.26
N SER A 151 14.30 0.57 3.12
CA SER A 151 14.25 1.26 1.83
C SER A 151 15.62 1.81 1.46
N ASP A 152 16.05 1.53 0.23
CA ASP A 152 17.26 2.13 -0.34
C ASP A 152 17.05 3.64 -0.56
N VAL A 153 18.13 4.43 -0.48
CA VAL A 153 18.05 5.86 -0.80
C VAL A 153 17.82 6.00 -2.30
N LYS A 154 16.79 6.73 -2.71
CA LYS A 154 16.39 6.85 -4.11
C LYS A 154 16.47 8.31 -4.56
N TYR A 155 17.21 8.57 -5.63
CA TYR A 155 17.14 9.83 -6.36
C TYR A 155 16.62 9.61 -7.78
N ASN A 156 15.69 10.45 -8.19
CA ASN A 156 15.18 10.49 -9.56
C ASN A 156 15.70 11.73 -10.26
N TYR A 157 16.41 11.53 -11.36
CA TYR A 157 16.82 12.61 -12.25
C TYR A 157 16.12 12.44 -13.59
N MET A 158 15.42 13.47 -14.02
CA MET A 158 14.64 13.48 -15.25
C MET A 158 15.13 14.60 -16.16
N ALA A 159 15.09 14.36 -17.46
CA ALA A 159 15.34 15.39 -18.47
C ALA A 159 14.41 15.21 -19.67
N THR A 160 13.85 16.30 -20.17
CA THR A 160 13.06 16.31 -21.40
C THR A 160 13.97 16.08 -22.60
N SER A 161 13.68 15.04 -23.39
CA SER A 161 14.47 14.70 -24.58
C SER A 161 13.54 14.33 -25.76
N PRO A 162 12.79 15.30 -26.32
CA PRO A 162 11.89 15.03 -27.42
C PRO A 162 12.69 14.54 -28.63
N ALA A 163 12.46 13.31 -29.07
CA ALA A 163 13.28 12.68 -30.10
C ALA A 163 12.54 11.57 -30.83
N ARG A 164 12.61 11.55 -32.16
CA ARG A 164 12.28 10.34 -32.92
C ARG A 164 13.44 9.35 -32.86
N LEU A 165 13.13 8.07 -32.67
CA LEU A 165 14.13 7.02 -32.62
C LEU A 165 14.48 6.47 -34.02
N ASP A 166 14.71 7.35 -34.99
CA ASP A 166 14.93 7.01 -36.41
C ASP A 166 16.30 7.47 -36.96
N ASN A 167 17.12 8.13 -36.14
CA ASN A 167 18.41 8.67 -36.57
C ASN A 167 19.50 8.62 -35.48
N ASP A 168 20.75 8.48 -35.91
CA ASP A 168 21.93 8.38 -35.05
C ASP A 168 22.16 9.59 -34.13
N ALA A 169 21.76 10.79 -34.57
CA ALA A 169 21.95 12.01 -33.79
C ALA A 169 21.04 12.01 -32.55
N ALA A 170 19.81 11.50 -32.67
CA ALA A 170 18.90 11.32 -31.54
C ALA A 170 19.47 10.32 -30.52
N TYR A 171 20.01 9.18 -30.98
CA TYR A 171 20.59 8.16 -30.10
C TYR A 171 21.76 8.73 -29.27
N LYS A 172 22.69 9.41 -29.95
CA LYS A 172 23.84 10.06 -29.30
C LYS A 172 23.41 11.11 -28.29
N ARG A 173 22.38 11.90 -28.60
CA ARG A 173 21.85 12.92 -27.68
C ARG A 173 21.26 12.28 -26.43
N ILE A 174 20.40 11.29 -26.60
CA ILE A 174 19.75 10.56 -25.49
C ILE A 174 20.81 9.90 -24.59
N ASP A 175 21.77 9.19 -25.19
CA ASP A 175 22.86 8.54 -24.46
C ASP A 175 23.68 9.54 -23.63
N LYS A 176 24.04 10.68 -24.24
CA LYS A 176 24.75 11.76 -23.57
C LYS A 176 23.94 12.32 -22.39
N MET A 177 22.65 12.56 -22.58
CA MET A 177 21.79 13.10 -21.52
C MET A 177 21.67 12.12 -20.34
N PHE A 178 21.53 10.81 -20.59
CA PHE A 178 21.59 9.81 -19.52
C PHE A 178 22.89 9.90 -18.73
N LYS A 179 24.04 9.91 -19.42
CA LYS A 179 25.35 10.01 -18.77
C LYS A 179 25.49 11.28 -17.92
N GLU A 180 24.91 12.40 -18.37
CA GLU A 180 24.93 13.67 -17.63
C GLU A 180 24.08 13.62 -16.35
N ILE A 181 22.84 13.14 -16.43
CA ILE A 181 21.95 13.04 -15.25
C ILE A 181 22.42 11.96 -14.27
N GLU A 182 22.96 10.86 -14.76
CA GLU A 182 23.55 9.79 -13.93
C GLU A 182 24.79 10.28 -13.21
N LYS A 183 25.67 11.04 -13.88
CA LYS A 183 26.85 11.63 -13.24
C LYS A 183 26.46 12.53 -12.06
N GLN A 184 25.38 13.31 -12.20
CA GLN A 184 24.85 14.14 -11.12
C GLN A 184 24.33 13.30 -9.96
N GLY A 185 23.49 12.29 -10.24
CA GLY A 185 22.96 11.42 -9.19
C GLY A 185 24.03 10.59 -8.48
N ILE A 186 25.02 10.09 -9.21
CA ILE A 186 26.14 9.34 -8.63
C ILE A 186 26.95 10.25 -7.71
N ALA A 187 27.16 11.52 -8.09
CA ALA A 187 27.83 12.48 -7.23
C ALA A 187 27.05 12.75 -5.94
N HIS A 188 25.71 12.83 -6.02
CA HIS A 188 24.84 13.04 -4.85
C HIS A 188 24.88 11.83 -3.89
N LEU A 189 24.75 10.60 -4.42
CA LEU A 189 24.86 9.41 -3.58
C LEU A 189 26.26 9.26 -2.96
N LYS A 190 27.31 9.68 -3.67
CA LYS A 190 28.66 9.73 -3.08
C LYS A 190 28.76 10.76 -1.95
N SER A 191 28.13 11.93 -2.06
CA SER A 191 28.12 12.92 -0.96
C SER A 191 27.33 12.42 0.25
N ASP A 192 26.31 11.59 0.03
CA ASP A 192 25.57 10.90 1.09
C ASP A 192 26.34 9.73 1.72
N GLY A 193 27.55 9.43 1.21
CA GLY A 193 28.46 8.43 1.78
C GLY A 193 28.41 7.05 1.11
N PHE A 194 27.65 6.86 0.03
CA PHE A 194 27.58 5.58 -0.68
C PHE A 194 28.84 5.31 -1.53
N LYS A 195 29.36 4.08 -1.45
CA LYS A 195 30.49 3.63 -2.27
C LYS A 195 30.01 3.25 -3.69
N PRO A 196 30.89 3.25 -4.72
CA PRO A 196 30.50 2.87 -6.08
C PRO A 196 29.81 1.50 -6.20
N GLY A 197 30.21 0.51 -5.40
CA GLY A 197 29.57 -0.82 -5.39
C GLY A 197 28.21 -0.88 -4.68
N GLN A 198 27.76 0.22 -4.08
CA GLN A 198 26.46 0.37 -3.43
C GLN A 198 25.52 1.27 -4.22
N ILE A 199 25.89 1.67 -5.44
CA ILE A 199 25.06 2.52 -6.30
C ILE A 199 24.54 1.68 -7.45
N GLU A 200 23.22 1.55 -7.53
CA GLU A 200 22.53 0.94 -8.66
C GLU A 200 21.85 2.03 -9.48
N VAL A 201 21.87 1.90 -10.81
CA VAL A 201 21.22 2.82 -11.73
C VAL A 201 20.18 2.05 -12.54
N LYS A 202 18.99 2.62 -12.67
CA LYS A 202 17.93 2.16 -13.57
C LYS A 202 17.54 3.29 -14.49
N ARG A 203 17.32 2.97 -15.76
CA ARG A 203 16.89 3.92 -16.78
C ARG A 203 15.46 3.62 -17.18
N SER A 204 14.67 4.67 -17.37
CA SER A 204 13.38 4.60 -18.02
C SER A 204 13.22 5.75 -19.01
N MET A 205 12.30 5.59 -19.94
CA MET A 205 11.92 6.59 -20.93
C MET A 205 10.41 6.72 -20.99
N GLU A 206 9.91 7.93 -21.18
CA GLU A 206 8.53 8.16 -21.58
C GLU A 206 8.46 8.17 -23.11
N MET A 207 7.74 7.19 -23.66
CA MET A 207 7.75 6.86 -25.08
C MET A 207 6.34 6.76 -25.64
N ARG A 208 6.17 7.09 -26.91
CA ARG A 208 4.90 6.95 -27.63
C ARG A 208 5.12 6.72 -29.12
N TYR A 209 4.12 6.23 -29.84
CA TYR A 209 4.16 6.28 -31.30
C TYR A 209 3.95 7.72 -31.77
N VAL A 210 4.56 8.08 -32.91
CA VAL A 210 4.33 9.39 -33.54
C VAL A 210 2.83 9.61 -33.74
N GLY A 211 2.32 10.76 -33.27
CA GLY A 211 0.92 11.13 -33.40
C GLY A 211 0.02 10.68 -32.24
N GLN A 212 0.52 9.85 -31.32
CA GLN A 212 -0.18 9.57 -30.07
C GLN A 212 -0.01 10.73 -29.08
N VAL A 213 -0.99 10.89 -28.20
CA VAL A 213 -1.00 11.92 -27.15
C VAL A 213 -0.45 11.40 -25.82
N HIS A 214 -0.63 10.11 -25.52
CA HIS A 214 -0.28 9.53 -24.22
C HIS A 214 1.02 8.75 -24.29
N GLU A 215 1.88 8.97 -23.30
CA GLU A 215 3.16 8.28 -23.16
C GLU A 215 3.03 6.98 -22.35
N CYS A 216 3.92 6.04 -22.65
CA CYS A 216 4.21 4.87 -21.85
C CYS A 216 5.56 5.07 -21.14
N THR A 217 5.61 4.86 -19.82
CA THR A 217 6.89 4.71 -19.12
C THR A 217 7.46 3.33 -19.41
N VAL A 218 8.65 3.28 -20.01
CA VAL A 218 9.34 2.08 -20.45
C VAL A 218 10.67 1.95 -19.72
N ASP A 219 10.82 0.88 -18.94
CA ASP A 219 12.10 0.53 -18.34
C ASP A 219 13.07 0.02 -19.42
N ILE A 220 14.31 0.50 -19.40
CA ILE A 220 15.35 0.09 -20.33
C ILE A 220 16.62 -0.31 -19.57
N GLY A 221 17.46 -1.12 -20.21
CA GLY A 221 18.76 -1.50 -19.63
C GLY A 221 19.74 -0.33 -19.56
N THR A 222 20.75 -0.45 -18.69
CA THR A 222 21.85 0.50 -18.53
C THR A 222 22.97 0.30 -19.57
N PHE A 223 22.60 0.14 -20.84
CA PHE A 223 23.54 0.04 -21.97
C PHE A 223 23.62 1.36 -22.74
N ASP A 224 24.70 1.57 -23.48
CA ASP A 224 24.84 2.75 -24.35
C ASP A 224 23.77 2.75 -25.45
N ILE A 225 23.13 3.90 -25.68
CA ILE A 225 22.12 4.05 -26.75
C ILE A 225 22.82 4.37 -28.07
N THR A 226 22.84 3.38 -28.96
CA THR A 226 23.58 3.41 -30.23
C THR A 226 22.74 2.78 -31.35
N PRO A 227 23.13 2.92 -32.62
CA PRO A 227 22.43 2.24 -33.72
C PRO A 227 22.35 0.72 -33.55
N LYS A 228 23.30 0.11 -32.82
CA LYS A 228 23.32 -1.35 -32.57
C LYS A 228 22.39 -1.79 -31.44
N THR A 229 21.99 -0.87 -30.56
CA THR A 229 21.24 -1.18 -29.33
C THR A 229 19.84 -0.57 -29.32
N ILE A 230 19.55 0.37 -30.23
CA ILE A 230 18.27 1.08 -30.26
C ILE A 230 17.06 0.15 -30.45
N ASP A 231 17.21 -0.92 -31.22
CA ASP A 231 16.10 -1.85 -31.45
C ASP A 231 15.67 -2.55 -30.15
N LYS A 232 16.57 -2.70 -29.17
CA LYS A 232 16.20 -3.21 -27.83
C LYS A 232 15.28 -2.24 -27.08
N VAL A 233 15.51 -0.93 -27.24
CA VAL A 233 14.67 0.12 -26.63
C VAL A 233 13.30 0.15 -27.30
N LYS A 234 13.26 0.09 -28.64
CA LYS A 234 12.00 0.03 -29.39
C LYS A 234 11.20 -1.23 -29.03
N GLU A 235 11.86 -2.38 -28.94
CA GLU A 235 11.23 -3.65 -28.55
C GLU A 235 10.65 -3.57 -27.13
N ALA A 236 11.39 -3.00 -26.18
CA ALA A 236 10.89 -2.79 -24.81
C ALA A 236 9.63 -1.91 -24.81
N PHE A 237 9.61 -0.86 -25.63
CA PHE A 237 8.42 -0.03 -25.80
C PHE A 237 7.24 -0.79 -26.42
N HIS A 238 7.45 -1.53 -27.52
CA HIS A 238 6.38 -2.31 -28.16
C HIS A 238 5.76 -3.31 -27.19
N LYS A 239 6.61 -4.04 -26.46
CA LYS A 239 6.15 -4.98 -25.42
C LYS A 239 5.36 -4.27 -24.33
N ARG A 240 5.87 -3.14 -23.82
CA ARG A 240 5.19 -2.39 -22.76
C ARG A 240 3.84 -1.82 -23.22
N HIS A 241 3.77 -1.33 -24.45
CA HIS A 241 2.54 -0.85 -25.06
C HIS A 241 1.52 -1.98 -25.23
N GLU A 242 1.97 -3.17 -25.65
CA GLU A 242 1.11 -4.35 -25.77
C GLU A 242 0.60 -4.85 -24.41
N GLU A 243 1.43 -4.82 -23.36
CA GLU A 243 0.99 -5.13 -22.00
C GLU A 243 -0.09 -4.15 -21.49
N LEU A 244 0.00 -2.88 -21.86
CA LEU A 244 -0.94 -1.83 -21.42
C LEU A 244 -2.22 -1.77 -22.26
N TYR A 245 -2.12 -2.01 -23.56
CA TYR A 245 -3.20 -1.75 -24.52
C TYR A 245 -3.59 -2.96 -25.36
N THR A 246 -2.98 -4.13 -25.17
CA THR A 246 -3.21 -5.39 -25.91
C THR A 246 -2.78 -5.41 -27.38
N TYR A 247 -2.10 -4.36 -27.86
CA TYR A 247 -1.54 -4.30 -29.21
C TYR A 247 -0.25 -3.47 -29.26
N SER A 248 0.52 -3.60 -30.34
CA SER A 248 1.67 -2.75 -30.65
C SER A 248 1.72 -2.39 -32.15
N GLU A 249 2.11 -1.16 -32.49
CA GLU A 249 2.22 -0.65 -33.85
C GLU A 249 3.68 -0.63 -34.30
N ARG A 250 4.28 -1.81 -34.45
CA ARG A 250 5.73 -1.98 -34.70
C ARG A 250 6.25 -1.27 -35.96
N HIS A 251 5.37 -0.93 -36.90
CA HIS A 251 5.70 -0.20 -38.13
C HIS A 251 5.72 1.32 -37.92
N ASN A 252 5.12 1.83 -36.85
CA ASN A 252 5.07 3.25 -36.55
C ASN A 252 6.36 3.71 -35.88
N ALA A 253 6.77 4.93 -36.24
CA ALA A 253 7.92 5.56 -35.63
C ALA A 253 7.66 5.82 -34.14
N VAL A 254 8.72 5.63 -33.34
CA VAL A 254 8.69 5.76 -31.89
C VAL A 254 9.34 7.10 -31.50
N GLU A 255 8.68 7.84 -30.63
CA GLU A 255 9.19 9.09 -30.04
C GLU A 255 9.45 8.92 -28.55
N VAL A 256 10.53 9.52 -28.08
CA VAL A 256 10.83 9.76 -26.66
C VAL A 256 10.40 11.17 -26.32
N VAL A 257 9.79 11.36 -25.15
CA VAL A 257 9.40 12.67 -24.61
C VAL A 257 10.33 13.06 -23.47
N ASN A 258 10.48 12.18 -22.48
CA ASN A 258 11.34 12.37 -21.32
C ASN A 258 12.23 11.14 -21.10
N ILE A 259 13.39 11.36 -20.48
CA ILE A 259 14.25 10.30 -19.96
C ILE A 259 14.36 10.45 -18.44
N GLU A 260 14.47 9.32 -17.74
CA GLU A 260 14.67 9.30 -16.30
C GLU A 260 15.77 8.29 -15.94
N SER A 261 16.69 8.71 -15.08
CA SER A 261 17.56 7.80 -14.34
C SER A 261 17.17 7.80 -12.88
N THR A 262 16.75 6.64 -12.41
CA THR A 262 16.61 6.37 -10.98
C THR A 262 17.90 5.79 -10.45
N LEU A 263 18.49 6.44 -9.45
CA LEU A 263 19.67 5.95 -8.76
C LEU A 263 19.30 5.50 -7.35
N TYR A 264 19.83 4.35 -6.97
CA TYR A 264 19.62 3.74 -5.66
C TYR A 264 20.95 3.66 -4.90
N GLY A 265 20.99 4.28 -3.73
CA GLY A 265 21.98 4.01 -2.69
C GLY A 265 21.55 2.80 -1.88
N LEU A 266 22.16 1.66 -2.15
CA LEU A 266 21.85 0.39 -1.51
C LEU A 266 22.31 0.39 -0.06
N ILE A 267 21.36 0.20 0.84
CA ILE A 267 21.65 0.10 2.27
C ILE A 267 21.83 -1.37 2.68
N ASP A 268 22.57 -1.60 3.75
CA ASP A 268 22.65 -2.92 4.37
C ASP A 268 21.32 -3.24 5.06
N LYS A 269 20.49 -4.04 4.38
CA LYS A 269 19.18 -4.43 4.89
C LYS A 269 19.32 -5.41 6.06
N PRO A 270 18.49 -5.28 7.11
CA PRO A 270 18.50 -6.22 8.21
C PRO A 270 18.17 -7.63 7.70
N LYS A 271 18.95 -8.62 8.15
CA LYS A 271 18.66 -10.02 7.84
C LYS A 271 17.30 -10.40 8.43
N ALA A 272 16.54 -11.20 7.69
CA ALA A 272 15.28 -11.73 8.18
C ALA A 272 15.52 -12.46 9.53
N PRO A 273 14.73 -12.15 10.57
CA PRO A 273 14.92 -12.77 11.87
C PRO A 273 14.64 -14.27 11.76
N LYS A 274 15.56 -15.09 12.28
CA LYS A 274 15.30 -16.52 12.47
C LYS A 274 14.30 -16.67 13.61
N LEU A 275 13.11 -17.17 13.28
CA LEU A 275 12.10 -17.46 14.29
C LEU A 275 12.49 -18.73 15.04
N ALA A 276 12.44 -18.69 16.37
CA ALA A 276 12.57 -19.88 17.19
C ALA A 276 11.44 -20.87 16.88
N LYS A 277 11.67 -22.16 17.14
CA LYS A 277 10.61 -23.17 17.08
C LYS A 277 9.46 -22.72 17.98
N GLY A 278 8.23 -22.76 17.43
CA GLY A 278 7.03 -22.42 18.19
C GLY A 278 6.84 -23.35 19.39
N ALA A 279 6.17 -22.85 20.42
CA ALA A 279 5.69 -23.69 21.51
C ALA A 279 4.37 -24.38 21.12
N PRO A 280 4.03 -25.53 21.72
CA PRO A 280 2.71 -26.14 21.56
C PRO A 280 1.58 -25.17 21.95
N LEU A 281 0.45 -25.25 21.24
CA LEU A 281 -0.72 -24.40 21.45
C LEU A 281 -1.15 -24.25 22.93
N PRO A 282 -1.17 -25.31 23.77
CA PRO A 282 -1.56 -25.17 25.18
C PRO A 282 -0.66 -24.21 25.97
N LYS A 283 0.61 -24.07 25.61
CA LYS A 283 1.54 -23.13 26.27
C LYS A 283 1.32 -21.67 25.82
N ALA A 284 0.62 -21.45 24.71
CA ALA A 284 0.31 -20.13 24.18
C ALA A 284 -1.06 -19.60 24.65
N LEU A 285 -1.91 -20.46 25.22
CA LEU A 285 -3.23 -20.07 25.72
C LEU A 285 -3.08 -19.04 26.85
N LYS A 286 -3.77 -17.90 26.71
CA LYS A 286 -3.79 -16.82 27.71
C LYS A 286 -5.08 -16.77 28.52
N GLY A 287 -6.17 -17.32 27.98
CA GLY A 287 -7.47 -17.32 28.62
C GLY A 287 -8.58 -17.53 27.60
N HIS A 288 -9.83 -17.38 28.05
CA HIS A 288 -11.02 -17.45 27.22
C HIS A 288 -11.83 -16.18 27.36
N ARG A 289 -12.43 -15.74 26.27
CA ARG A 289 -13.33 -14.59 26.24
C ARG A 289 -14.49 -14.90 25.31
N LYS A 290 -15.69 -14.41 25.65
CA LYS A 290 -16.84 -14.46 24.75
C LYS A 290 -16.59 -13.51 23.59
N ALA A 291 -16.79 -14.00 22.37
CA ALA A 291 -16.76 -13.19 21.16
C ALA A 291 -18.05 -13.46 20.37
N ILE A 292 -18.52 -12.45 19.65
CA ILE A 292 -19.71 -12.50 18.81
C ILE A 292 -19.25 -12.49 17.36
N PHE A 293 -19.73 -13.42 16.54
CA PHE A 293 -19.41 -13.57 15.13
C PHE A 293 -20.68 -13.59 14.29
#